data_AF-A0A4Q3IGV7-F1
#
_entry.id   AF-A0A4Q3IGV7-F1
#
_cell.length_a   1.000
_cell.length_b   1.000
_cell.length_c   1.000
_cell.angle_alpha   90.00
_cell.angle_beta   90.00
_cell.angle_gamma   90.00
#
_symmetry.space_group_name_H-M   'P 1'
#
loop_
_entity.id
_entity.type
_entity.pdbx_description
1 polymer ?
#
loop_
_entity_poly.entity_id
_entity_poly.type
_entity_poly.pdbx_seq_one_letter_code
_entity_poly.pdbx_strand_id
1 'polypeptide(L)'
;MSLEFLLTSLIIVASPGTGAIYTIAAGLTRGSRASVLAAFACTLGIVPHLIAAMMGLAALLHASALAFSIVKYAGVAYLLW
;
A
#
# COMPACT_ATOMS: atom_id res chain seq x y z
N MET A 1 0.07 -22.21 3.88
CA MET A 1 0.97 -21.04 3.77
C MET A 1 2.34 -21.57 3.34
N SER A 2 2.79 -21.30 2.12
CA SER A 2 4.09 -21.79 1.64
C SER A 2 5.24 -20.99 2.25
N LEU A 3 6.44 -21.57 2.29
CA LEU A 3 7.63 -20.90 2.82
C LEU A 3 7.98 -19.63 2.03
N GLU A 4 7.73 -19.63 0.71
CA GLU A 4 7.99 -18.45 -0.14
C GLU A 4 7.06 -17.28 0.23
N PHE A 5 5.80 -17.57 0.55
CA PHE A 5 4.85 -16.54 1.00
C PHE A 5 5.29 -15.92 2.33
N LEU A 6 5.77 -16.74 3.28
CA LEU A 6 6.27 -16.26 4.57
C LEU A 6 7.50 -15.36 4.39
N LEU A 7 8.48 -15.80 3.59
CA LEU A 7 9.68 -15.01 3.32
C LEU A 7 9.35 -13.69 2.61
N THR A 8 8.51 -13.73 1.57
CA THR A 8 8.17 -12.54 0.79
C THR A 8 7.36 -11.54 1.63
N SER A 9 6.38 -12.02 2.40
CA SER A 9 5.58 -11.16 3.29
C SER A 9 6.42 -10.53 4.41
N LEU A 10 7.40 -11.26 4.96
CA LEU A 10 8.31 -10.73 5.97
C LEU A 10 9.15 -9.57 5.42
N ILE A 11 9.71 -9.72 4.22
CA ILE A 11 10.51 -8.66 3.56
C ILE A 11 9.66 -7.40 3.33
N ILE A 12 8.43 -7.58 2.84
CA ILE A 12 7.52 -6.47 2.53
C ILE A 12 7.07 -5.76 3.82
N VAL A 13 6.71 -6.51 4.87
CA VAL A 13 6.26 -5.94 6.15
C VAL A 13 7.40 -5.24 6.90
N ALA A 14 8.62 -5.78 6.82
CA ALA A 14 9.77 -5.19 7.48
C ALA A 14 10.20 -3.84 6.88
N SER A 15 9.80 -3.53 5.64
CA SER A 15 10.13 -2.27 4.97
C SER A 15 9.16 -1.17 5.40
N PRO A 16 9.53 -0.23 6.30
CA PRO A 16 8.63 0.82 6.74
C PRO A 16 8.30 1.74 5.57
N GLY A 17 7.02 1.83 5.22
CA GLY A 17 6.55 2.76 4.19
C GLY A 17 6.70 4.23 4.60
N THR A 18 6.54 5.13 3.64
CA THR A 18 6.60 6.59 3.86
C THR A 18 5.65 7.08 4.96
N GLY A 19 4.44 6.50 5.03
CA GLY A 19 3.48 6.79 6.10
C GLY A 19 3.99 6.38 7.49
N ALA A 20 4.65 5.23 7.62
CA ALA A 20 5.23 4.77 8.89
C ALA A 20 6.42 5.61 9.33
N ILE A 21 7.28 6.02 8.39
CA ILE A 21 8.39 6.95 8.67
C ILE A 21 7.83 8.29 9.16
N TYR A 22 6.80 8.81 8.49
CA TYR A 22 6.17 10.09 8.86
C TYR A 22 5.53 10.04 10.26
N THR A 23 4.83 8.97 10.60
CA THR A 23 4.21 8.83 11.93
C THR A 23 5.26 8.73 13.03
N ILE A 24 6.33 7.96 12.81
CA ILE A 24 7.46 7.85 13.74
C ILE A 24 8.13 9.21 13.93
N ALA A 25 8.42 9.94 12.85
CA ALA A 25 8.99 11.28 12.90
C ALA A 25 8.08 12.26 13.67
N ALA A 26 6.77 12.24 13.39
CA ALA A 26 5.80 13.07 14.11
C ALA A 26 5.76 12.74 15.61
N GLY A 27 5.88 11.47 15.98
CA GLY A 27 5.97 11.03 17.39
C GLY A 27 7.24 11.51 18.08
N LEU A 28 8.39 11.41 17.41
CA LEU A 28 9.69 11.85 17.93
C LEU A 28 9.78 13.38 18.08
N THR A 29 9.23 14.15 17.12
CA THR A 29 9.35 15.62 17.12
C THR A 29 8.23 16.33 17.88
N ARG A 30 7.00 15.78 17.88
CA ARG A 30 5.79 16.46 18.37
C ARG A 30 4.99 15.66 19.40
N GLY A 31 5.50 14.49 19.84
CA GLY A 31 4.91 13.66 20.88
C GLY A 31 3.83 12.69 20.41
N SER A 32 3.37 11.83 21.32
CA SER A 32 2.47 10.70 21.02
C SER A 32 1.13 11.12 20.42
N ARG A 33 0.54 12.23 20.87
CA ARG A 33 -0.73 12.75 20.32
C ARG A 33 -0.60 13.15 18.85
N ALA A 34 0.51 13.78 18.48
CA ALA A 34 0.79 14.16 17.10
C ALA A 34 1.03 12.93 16.21
N SER A 35 1.68 11.89 16.74
CA SER A 35 1.84 10.61 16.06
C SER A 35 0.51 9.92 15.76
N VAL A 36 -0.41 9.90 16.73
CA VAL A 36 -1.75 9.28 16.54
C VAL A 36 -2.54 10.03 15.48
N LEU A 37 -2.54 11.36 15.53
CA LEU A 37 -3.20 12.17 14.51
C LEU A 37 -2.56 11.96 13.13
N ALA A 38 -1.24 11.91 13.03
CA ALA A 38 -0.53 11.63 11.79
C ALA A 38 -0.90 10.25 11.22
N ALA A 39 -0.97 9.22 12.05
CA ALA A 39 -1.33 7.87 11.63
C ALA A 39 -2.78 7.81 11.14
N PHE A 40 -3.68 8.48 11.86
CA PHE A 40 -5.09 8.57 11.50
C PHE A 40 -5.29 9.32 10.19
N ALA A 41 -4.63 10.47 10.03
CA ALA A 41 -4.67 11.27 8.81
C ALA A 41 -4.07 10.53 7.61
N CYS A 42 -2.95 9.82 7.78
CA CYS A 42 -2.37 8.99 6.73
C CYS A 42 -3.35 7.90 6.28
N THR A 43 -3.98 7.22 7.23
CA THR A 43 -4.98 6.18 6.93
C THR A 43 -6.15 6.79 6.17
N LEU A 44 -6.74 7.88 6.69
CA LEU A 44 -7.85 8.59 6.05
C LEU A 44 -7.53 9.08 4.64
N GLY A 45 -6.30 9.54 4.39
CA GLY A 45 -5.87 9.96 3.05
C GLY A 45 -5.75 8.79 2.07
N ILE A 46 -5.36 7.61 2.55
CA ILE A 46 -5.20 6.41 1.70
C ILE A 46 -6.53 5.77 1.33
N VAL A 47 -7.54 5.82 2.23
CA VAL A 47 -8.84 5.17 2.01
C VAL A 47 -9.52 5.58 0.68
N PRO A 48 -9.74 6.87 0.38
CA PRO A 48 -10.42 7.26 -0.85
C PRO A 48 -9.61 6.89 -2.09
N HIS A 49 -8.27 6.96 -2.03
CA HIS A 49 -7.41 6.52 -3.13
C HIS A 49 -7.51 5.01 -3.35
N LEU A 50 -7.53 4.22 -2.27
CA LEU A 50 -7.71 2.77 -2.32
C LEU A 50 -9.06 2.38 -2.92
N ILE A 51 -10.15 3.06 -2.52
CA ILE A 51 -11.48 2.83 -3.07
C ILE A 51 -11.50 3.13 -4.58
N ALA A 52 -10.92 4.25 -5.00
CA ALA A 52 -10.84 4.61 -6.42
C ALA A 52 -10.05 3.57 -7.23
N ALA A 53 -8.90 3.12 -6.71
CA ALA A 53 -8.09 2.09 -7.33
C ALA A 53 -8.84 0.75 -7.43
N MET A 54 -9.54 0.34 -6.36
CA MET A 54 -10.33 -0.89 -6.33
C MET A 54 -11.50 -0.84 -7.31
N MET A 55 -12.24 0.27 -7.37
CA MET A 55 -13.33 0.45 -8.35
C MET A 55 -12.79 0.43 -9.78
N GLY A 56 -11.64 1.06 -10.03
CA GLY A 56 -10.98 1.02 -11.34
C GLY A 56 -10.56 -0.40 -11.74
N LEU A 57 -9.95 -1.14 -10.82
CA LEU A 57 -9.57 -2.54 -11.05
C LEU A 57 -10.79 -3.44 -11.27
N ALA A 58 -11.87 -3.23 -10.51
CA ALA A 58 -13.12 -3.98 -10.66
C ALA A 58 -13.77 -3.71 -12.03
N ALA A 59 -13.76 -2.46 -12.49
CA ALA A 59 -14.21 -2.09 -13.83
C ALA A 59 -13.35 -2.76 -14.92
N LEU A 60 -12.02 -2.80 -14.76
CA LEU A 60 -11.10 -3.50 -15.68
C LEU A 60 -11.35 -4.99 -15.74
N LEU A 61 -11.54 -5.64 -14.58
CA LEU A 61 -11.87 -7.06 -14.47
C LEU A 61 -13.19 -7.39 -15.18
N HIS A 62 -14.19 -6.51 -15.06
CA HIS A 62 -15.47 -6.68 -15.74
C HIS A 62 -15.38 -6.41 -17.25
N ALA A 63 -14.55 -5.45 -17.67
CA ALA A 63 -14.43 -5.05 -19.07
C ALA A 63 -13.60 -6.03 -19.92
N SER A 64 -12.42 -6.47 -19.44
CA SER A 64 -11.55 -7.37 -20.21
C SER A 64 -10.47 -8.06 -19.37
N ALA A 65 -10.39 -9.40 -19.50
CA ALA A 65 -9.32 -10.20 -18.91
C ALA A 65 -7.92 -9.86 -19.46
N LEU A 66 -7.83 -9.37 -20.71
CA LEU A 66 -6.56 -9.00 -21.34
C LEU A 66 -6.02 -7.71 -20.71
N ALA A 67 -6.88 -6.70 -20.52
CA ALA A 67 -6.49 -5.44 -19.88
C ALA A 67 -6.02 -5.66 -18.44
N PHE A 68 -6.72 -6.49 -17.66
CA PHE A 68 -6.27 -6.87 -16.32
C PHE A 68 -4.91 -7.58 -16.33
N SER A 69 -4.67 -8.47 -17.31
CA SER A 69 -3.39 -9.17 -17.44
C SER A 69 -2.22 -8.21 -17.72
N ILE A 70 -2.44 -7.20 -18.56
CA ILE A 70 -1.44 -6.15 -18.84
C ILE A 70 -1.09 -5.40 -17.54
N VAL A 71 -2.10 -4.92 -16.81
CA VAL A 71 -1.89 -4.18 -15.55
C VAL A 71 -1.17 -5.06 -14.53
N LYS A 72 -1.53 -6.34 -14.43
CA LYS A 72 -0.86 -7.31 -13.55
C LYS A 72 0.64 -7.44 -13.88
N TYR A 73 1.00 -7.68 -15.14
CA TYR A 73 2.41 -7.81 -15.52
C TYR A 73 3.18 -6.49 -15.42
N ALA A 74 2.54 -5.36 -15.71
CA ALA A 74 3.11 -4.04 -15.48
C ALA A 74 3.42 -3.79 -13.99
N GLY A 75 2.54 -4.22 -13.08
CA GLY A 75 2.77 -4.15 -11.64
C GLY A 75 3.97 -4.98 -11.18
N VAL A 76 4.18 -6.17 -11.75
CA VAL A 76 5.38 -6.97 -11.48
C VAL A 76 6.64 -6.24 -11.96
N ALA A 77 6.62 -5.67 -13.16
CA ALA A 77 7.75 -4.91 -13.68
C ALA A 77 8.05 -3.66 -12.83
N TYR A 78 7.01 -2.98 -12.33
CA TYR A 78 7.16 -1.85 -11.42
C TYR A 78 7.83 -2.22 -10.09
N LEU A 79 7.47 -3.37 -9.49
CA LEU A 79 8.07 -3.83 -8.23
C LEU A 79 9.53 -4.31 -8.38
N LEU A 80 9.97 -4.63 -9.61
CA LEU A 80 11.35 -4.99 -9.90
C LEU A 80 12.29 -3.77 -9.96
N TRP A 81 11.73 -2.56 -10.06
CA TRP A 81 12.46 -1.30 -10.13
C TRP A 81 12.38 -0.55 -8.79
#